data_AF-A0AAN8ZN27-F1
#
_entry.id   AF-A0AAN8ZN27-F1
#
_cell.length_a   1.000
_cell.length_b   1.000
_cell.length_c   1.000
_cell.angle_alpha   90.00
_cell.angle_beta   90.00
_cell.angle_gamma   90.00
#
_symmetry.space_group_name_H-M   'P 1'
#
loop_
_entity.id
_entity.type
_entity.pdbx_description
1 polymer ?
#
loop_
_entity_poly.entity_id
_entity_poly.type
_entity_poly.pdbx_seq_one_letter_code
_entity_poly.pdbx_strand_id
1 'polypeptide(L)'
;MPPERAEIFKSLENWATQFVLPLPKPVDKCWQPNCFLPDPSLPKEEFVDQVLALRERTAHLPDGYLVVLVGNMIGEDALPTYQTWVNTLDGVRDETGLSLSPWAQWTRALGAEENRHGDLL
;
A
#
# COMPACT_ATOMS: atom_id res chain seq x y z
N MET A 1 11.40 -7.77 22.60
CA MET A 1 12.88 -7.68 22.45
C MET A 1 13.48 -7.19 23.78
N PRO A 2 14.73 -7.52 24.16
CA PRO A 2 15.34 -6.93 25.36
C PRO A 2 15.33 -5.38 25.27
N PRO A 3 14.91 -4.65 26.32
CA PRO A 3 14.72 -3.20 26.26
C PRO A 3 15.95 -2.42 25.78
N GLU A 4 17.15 -2.88 26.14
CA GLU A 4 18.43 -2.27 25.74
C GLU A 4 18.66 -2.29 24.22
N ARG A 5 18.00 -3.20 23.49
CA ARG A 5 18.11 -3.25 22.02
C ARG A 5 17.18 -2.25 21.32
N ALA A 6 16.16 -1.72 22.01
CA ALA A 6 15.30 -0.69 21.43
C ALA A 6 16.07 0.62 21.18
N GLU A 7 17.07 0.91 22.02
CA GLU A 7 17.96 2.06 21.86
C GLU A 7 18.78 2.00 20.56
N ILE A 8 18.99 0.82 19.97
CA ILE A 8 19.64 0.69 18.66
C ILE A 8 18.79 1.38 17.60
N PHE A 9 17.48 1.12 17.54
CA PHE A 9 16.57 1.73 16.56
C PHE A 9 16.47 3.23 16.74
N LYS A 10 16.49 3.70 17.99
CA LYS A 10 16.56 5.13 18.30
C LYS A 10 17.86 5.77 17.80
N SER A 11 19.01 5.10 18.01
CA SER A 11 20.31 5.58 17.50
C SER A 11 20.38 5.62 15.97
N LEU A 12 19.55 4.82 15.30
CA LEU A 12 19.48 4.73 13.84
C LEU A 12 18.49 5.72 13.21
N GLU A 13 17.76 6.55 13.96
CA GLU A 13 16.75 7.45 13.37
C GLU A 13 17.34 8.43 12.34
N ASN A 14 18.52 8.98 12.59
CA ASN A 14 19.19 9.85 11.62
C ASN A 14 19.52 9.10 10.32
N TRP A 15 19.98 7.86 10.44
CA TRP A 15 20.23 6.99 9.29
C TRP A 15 18.93 6.65 8.55
N ALA A 16 17.88 6.28 9.28
CA ALA A 16 16.57 5.96 8.69
C ALA A 16 15.98 7.17 7.96
N THR A 17 16.17 8.37 8.51
CA THR A 17 15.74 9.63 7.88
C THR A 17 16.44 9.85 6.55
N GLN A 18 17.72 9.53 6.46
CA GLN A 18 18.53 9.75 5.25
C GLN A 18 18.36 8.64 4.20
N PHE A 19 18.12 7.40 4.61
CA PHE A 19 18.22 6.24 3.72
C PHE A 19 16.95 5.41 3.60
N VAL A 20 16.02 5.50 4.56
CA VAL A 20 14.75 4.74 4.55
C VAL A 20 13.59 5.65 4.15
N LEU A 21 13.42 6.81 4.81
CA LEU A 21 12.36 7.77 4.51
C LEU A 21 12.29 8.27 3.07
N PRO A 22 13.41 8.33 2.30
CA PRO A 22 13.33 8.72 0.89
C PRO A 22 12.91 7.60 -0.07
N LEU A 23 12.79 6.36 0.40
CA LEU A 23 12.39 5.23 -0.45
C LEU A 23 10.91 5.26 -0.90
N PRO A 24 9.91 5.72 -0.11
CA PRO A 24 8.56 5.89 -0.61
C PRO A 24 8.57 7.03 -1.63
N LYS A 25 7.78 6.89 -2.68
CA LYS A 25 7.65 7.91 -3.70
C LYS A 25 6.85 9.10 -3.15
N PRO A 26 7.20 10.33 -3.54
CA PRO A 26 6.33 11.48 -3.33
C PRO A 26 4.93 11.21 -3.91
N VAL A 27 3.88 11.57 -3.17
CA VAL A 27 2.48 11.24 -3.52
C VAL A 27 2.10 11.75 -4.91
N ASP A 28 2.59 12.92 -5.30
CA ASP A 28 2.39 13.53 -6.63
C ASP A 28 3.06 12.76 -7.77
N LYS A 29 3.97 11.83 -7.46
CA LYS A 29 4.65 10.94 -8.40
C LYS A 29 4.17 9.50 -8.29
N CYS A 30 3.24 9.19 -7.39
CA CYS A 30 2.62 7.89 -7.28
C CYS A 30 1.53 7.72 -8.35
N TRP A 31 1.47 6.53 -8.95
CA TRP A 31 0.29 6.13 -9.70
C TRP A 31 -0.91 6.01 -8.75
N GLN A 32 -2.12 6.11 -9.29
CA GLN A 32 -3.36 5.91 -8.52
C GLN A 32 -4.23 4.85 -9.21
N PRO A 33 -5.12 4.14 -8.49
CA PRO A 33 -5.94 3.09 -9.07
C PRO A 33 -6.72 3.55 -10.31
N ASN A 34 -7.24 4.78 -10.28
CA ASN A 34 -7.94 5.39 -11.40
C ASN A 34 -7.08 5.59 -12.67
N CYS A 35 -5.74 5.52 -12.59
CA CYS A 35 -4.88 5.52 -13.77
C CYS A 35 -5.03 4.25 -14.63
N PHE A 36 -5.63 3.19 -14.07
CA PHE A 36 -5.73 1.87 -14.71
C PHE A 36 -7.18 1.35 -14.84
N LEU A 37 -8.14 2.06 -14.24
CA LEU A 37 -9.56 1.69 -14.26
C LEU A 37 -10.33 2.54 -15.28
N PRO A 38 -11.48 2.04 -15.78
CA PRO A 38 -12.40 2.85 -16.58
C PRO A 38 -12.77 4.14 -15.86
N ASP A 39 -12.73 5.28 -16.56
CA ASP A 39 -12.95 6.61 -15.96
C ASP A 39 -14.45 6.90 -15.81
N PRO A 40 -15.00 6.92 -14.58
CA PRO A 40 -16.43 7.15 -14.34
C PRO A 40 -16.84 8.61 -14.50
N SER A 41 -15.90 9.54 -14.72
CA SER A 41 -16.18 10.96 -14.94
C SER A 41 -16.51 11.31 -16.40
N LEU A 42 -16.24 10.38 -17.33
CA LEU A 42 -16.58 10.51 -18.74
C LEU A 42 -18.10 10.41 -18.99
N PRO A 43 -18.58 10.80 -20.18
CA PRO A 43 -19.95 10.49 -20.60
C PRO A 43 -20.27 9.01 -20.42
N LYS A 44 -21.51 8.72 -20.01
CA LYS A 44 -21.93 7.38 -19.60
C LYS A 44 -21.60 6.32 -20.66
N GLU A 45 -21.83 6.65 -21.92
CA GLU A 45 -21.58 5.77 -23.06
C GLU A 45 -20.10 5.40 -23.15
N GLU A 46 -19.19 6.38 -23.02
CA GLU A 46 -17.74 6.15 -23.08
C GLU A 46 -17.23 5.33 -21.88
N PHE A 47 -17.73 5.61 -20.67
CA PHE A 47 -17.40 4.81 -19.49
C PHE A 47 -17.86 3.35 -19.67
N VAL A 48 -19.08 3.15 -20.17
CA VAL A 48 -19.62 1.81 -20.43
C VAL A 48 -18.80 1.08 -21.48
N ASP A 49 -18.39 1.75 -22.55
CA ASP A 49 -17.53 1.16 -23.59
C ASP A 49 -16.18 0.70 -22.99
N GLN A 50 -15.57 1.49 -22.12
CA GLN A 50 -14.33 1.09 -21.42
C GLN A 50 -14.53 -0.11 -20.50
N VAL A 51 -15.65 -0.17 -19.76
CA VAL A 51 -16.01 -1.31 -18.92
C VAL A 51 -16.23 -2.57 -19.76
N LEU A 52 -16.93 -2.46 -20.89
CA LEU A 52 -17.16 -3.58 -21.81
C LEU A 52 -15.84 -4.10 -22.40
N ALA A 53 -14.96 -3.20 -22.84
CA ALA A 53 -13.64 -3.56 -23.36
C ALA A 53 -12.76 -4.25 -22.30
N LEU A 54 -12.86 -3.86 -21.03
CA LEU A 54 -12.19 -4.57 -19.93
C LEU A 54 -12.76 -5.99 -19.77
N ARG A 55 -14.09 -6.14 -19.73
CA ARG A 55 -14.75 -7.45 -19.60
C ARG A 55 -14.45 -8.38 -20.78
N GLU A 56 -14.41 -7.86 -22.00
CA GLU A 56 -14.09 -8.65 -23.20
C GLU A 56 -12.68 -9.23 -23.12
N ARG A 57 -11.69 -8.41 -22.73
CA ARG A 57 -10.29 -8.86 -22.57
C ARG A 57 -10.12 -9.90 -21.47
N THR A 58 -10.97 -9.87 -20.45
CA THR A 58 -10.90 -10.81 -19.31
C THR A 58 -11.83 -12.01 -19.43
N ALA A 59 -12.70 -12.06 -20.45
CA ALA A 59 -13.76 -13.08 -20.60
C ALA A 59 -13.25 -14.52 -20.71
N HIS A 60 -11.99 -14.71 -21.10
CA HIS A 60 -11.38 -16.02 -21.32
C HIS A 60 -10.18 -16.28 -20.42
N LEU A 61 -10.00 -15.50 -19.36
CA LEU A 61 -9.00 -15.80 -18.35
C LEU A 61 -9.32 -17.15 -17.68
N PRO A 62 -8.34 -18.06 -17.52
CA PRO A 62 -8.59 -19.33 -16.86
C PRO A 62 -9.01 -19.13 -15.40
N ASP A 63 -9.91 -19.97 -14.89
CA ASP A 63 -10.36 -19.90 -13.49
C ASP A 63 -9.18 -19.99 -12.51
N GLY A 64 -8.18 -20.82 -12.79
CA GLY A 64 -6.98 -20.92 -11.96
C GLY A 64 -6.21 -19.60 -11.85
N TYR A 65 -6.22 -18.78 -12.90
CA TYR A 65 -5.64 -17.43 -12.86
C TYR A 65 -6.47 -16.52 -11.95
N LEU A 66 -7.80 -16.52 -12.11
CA LEU A 66 -8.71 -15.71 -11.31
C LEU A 66 -8.68 -16.10 -9.83
N VAL A 67 -8.55 -17.38 -9.50
CA VAL A 67 -8.40 -17.86 -8.11
C VAL A 67 -7.15 -17.28 -7.46
N VAL A 68 -6.02 -17.30 -8.17
CA VAL A 68 -4.76 -16.73 -7.64
C VAL A 68 -4.87 -15.20 -7.55
N LEU A 69 -5.47 -14.55 -8.53
CA LEU A 69 -5.67 -13.09 -8.54
C LEU A 69 -6.54 -12.62 -7.37
N VAL A 70 -7.67 -13.30 -7.14
CA VAL A 70 -8.56 -13.02 -5.99
C VAL A 70 -7.84 -13.31 -4.68
N GLY A 71 -7.05 -14.39 -4.60
CA GLY A 71 -6.21 -14.67 -3.43
C GLY A 71 -5.21 -13.54 -3.16
N ASN A 72 -4.62 -12.96 -4.21
CA ASN A 72 -3.74 -11.80 -4.09
C ASN A 72 -4.50 -10.57 -3.57
N MET A 73 -5.65 -10.23 -4.16
CA MET A 73 -6.49 -9.11 -3.72
C MET A 73 -6.88 -9.23 -2.24
N ILE A 74 -7.33 -10.40 -1.80
CA ILE A 74 -7.66 -10.66 -0.38
C ILE A 74 -6.42 -10.44 0.52
N GLY A 75 -5.25 -10.82 0.03
CA GLY A 75 -3.98 -10.57 0.71
C GLY A 75 -3.71 -9.08 0.88
N GLU A 76 -3.86 -8.27 -0.17
CA GLU A 76 -3.65 -6.82 -0.14
C GLU A 76 -4.68 -6.10 0.76
N ASP A 77 -5.96 -6.50 0.71
CA ASP A 77 -7.04 -5.92 1.53
C ASP A 77 -6.86 -6.12 3.04
N ALA A 78 -6.01 -7.06 3.44
CA ALA A 78 -5.67 -7.29 4.85
C ALA A 78 -4.65 -6.27 5.41
N LEU A 79 -4.34 -5.18 4.68
CA LEU A 79 -3.41 -4.13 5.07
C LEU A 79 -3.52 -3.61 6.52
N PRO A 80 -4.73 -3.41 7.11
CA PRO A 80 -4.82 -3.00 8.52
C PRO A 80 -4.13 -3.99 9.48
N THR A 81 -4.12 -5.28 9.15
CA THR A 81 -3.42 -6.32 9.91
C THR A 81 -1.91 -6.15 9.82
N TYR A 82 -1.38 -5.88 8.62
CA TYR A 82 0.07 -5.71 8.41
C TYR A 82 0.59 -4.45 9.08
N GLN A 83 -0.13 -3.33 8.96
CA GLN A 83 0.25 -2.09 9.63
C GLN A 83 0.19 -2.22 11.16
N THR A 84 -0.81 -2.93 11.69
CA THR A 84 -0.89 -3.27 13.11
C THR A 84 0.31 -4.12 13.53
N TRP A 85 0.66 -5.14 12.75
CA TRP A 85 1.82 -5.99 13.03
C TRP A 85 3.12 -5.18 13.11
N VAL A 86 3.39 -4.27 12.17
CA VAL A 86 4.54 -3.36 12.26
C VAL A 86 4.50 -2.49 13.52
N ASN A 87 3.31 -2.00 13.89
CA ASN A 87 3.11 -1.23 15.12
C ASN A 87 3.18 -2.06 16.41
N THR A 88 3.37 -3.38 16.33
CA THR A 88 3.73 -4.20 17.50
C THR A 88 5.25 -4.37 17.67
N LEU A 89 6.06 -3.92 16.71
CA LEU A 89 7.51 -4.08 16.76
C LEU A 89 8.16 -3.04 17.69
N ASP A 90 8.83 -3.57 18.72
CA ASP A 90 9.59 -2.77 19.69
C ASP A 90 10.65 -1.89 18.99
N GLY A 91 10.69 -0.60 19.35
CA GLY A 91 11.69 0.36 18.86
C GLY A 91 11.33 1.09 17.56
N VAL A 92 10.31 0.64 16.82
CA VAL A 92 9.88 1.25 15.55
C VAL A 92 8.39 1.59 15.48
N ARG A 93 7.58 1.06 16.40
CA ARG A 93 6.14 1.29 16.45
C ARG A 93 5.77 2.78 16.56
N ASP A 94 4.63 3.13 15.97
CA ASP A 94 4.04 4.46 16.14
C ASP A 94 3.23 4.55 17.44
N GLU A 95 3.77 5.25 18.43
CA GLU A 95 3.15 5.39 19.76
C GLU A 95 1.89 6.26 19.77
N THR A 96 1.69 7.12 18.77
CA THR A 96 0.59 8.12 18.79
C THR A 96 -0.29 8.08 17.54
N GLY A 97 0.09 7.31 16.52
CA GLY A 97 -0.50 7.35 15.19
C GLY A 97 -0.04 8.56 14.36
N LEU A 98 0.74 9.47 14.95
CA LEU A 98 1.29 10.68 14.33
C LEU A 98 2.72 10.95 14.79
N SER A 99 3.43 9.92 15.29
CA SER A 99 4.80 10.09 15.76
C SER A 99 5.69 10.63 14.64
N LEU A 100 6.58 11.57 15.01
CA LEU A 100 7.56 12.16 14.11
C LEU A 100 8.81 11.30 13.95
N SER A 101 8.91 10.16 14.65
CA SER A 101 9.99 9.20 14.41
C SER A 101 10.00 8.78 12.94
N PRO A 102 11.17 8.69 12.29
CA PRO A 102 11.26 8.26 10.90
C PRO A 102 10.71 6.84 10.70
N TRP A 103 10.75 5.99 11.71
CA TRP A 103 10.15 4.65 11.63
C TRP A 103 8.63 4.70 11.53
N ALA A 104 7.98 5.56 12.33
CA ALA A 104 6.55 5.76 12.29
C ALA A 104 6.11 6.44 10.97
N GLN A 105 6.85 7.44 10.51
CA GLN A 105 6.62 8.09 9.22
C GLN A 105 6.73 7.09 8.05
N TRP A 106 7.74 6.22 8.06
CA TRP A 106 7.88 5.14 7.08
C TRP A 106 6.68 4.19 7.11
N THR A 107 6.27 3.70 8.29
CA THR A 107 5.11 2.79 8.43
C THR A 107 3.83 3.38 7.88
N ARG A 108 3.60 4.69 8.08
CA ARG A 108 2.43 5.38 7.51
C ARG A 108 2.54 5.58 6.01
N ALA A 109 3.73 5.95 5.50
CA ALA A 109 3.98 6.11 4.07
C ALA A 109 3.83 4.78 3.31
N LEU A 110 4.41 3.70 3.84
CA LEU A 110 4.25 2.35 3.31
C LEU A 110 2.78 1.94 3.29
N GLY A 111 2.05 2.13 4.40
CA GLY A 111 0.62 1.84 4.44
C GLY A 111 -0.18 2.62 3.40
N ALA A 112 0.13 3.91 3.21
CA ALA A 112 -0.52 4.71 2.17
C ALA A 112 -0.18 4.23 0.74
N GLU A 113 1.04 3.74 0.51
CA GLU A 113 1.41 3.16 -0.78
C GLU A 113 0.73 1.81 -1.03
N GLU A 114 0.74 0.90 -0.06
CA GLU A 114 0.15 -0.45 -0.14
C GLU A 114 -1.37 -0.40 -0.30
N ASN A 115 -2.06 0.59 0.28
CA ASN A 115 -3.52 0.71 0.16
C ASN A 115 -3.99 0.74 -1.30
N ARG A 116 -3.19 1.34 -2.19
CA ARG A 116 -3.52 1.45 -3.62
C ARG A 116 -3.45 0.11 -4.35
N HIS A 117 -2.76 -0.90 -3.79
CA HIS A 117 -2.68 -2.23 -4.39
C HIS A 117 -4.03 -2.95 -4.28
N GLY A 118 -4.61 -2.99 -3.07
CA GLY A 118 -5.96 -3.52 -2.84
C GLY A 118 -7.02 -2.75 -3.63
N ASP A 119 -6.99 -1.41 -3.59
CA ASP A 119 -7.96 -0.57 -4.31
C ASP A 119 -8.01 -0.81 -5.84
N LEU A 120 -6.89 -1.24 -6.44
CA LEU A 120 -6.80 -1.47 -7.89
C LEU A 120 -7.22 -2.90 -8.30
N LEU A 121 -6.99 -3.88 -7.43
CA LEU A 121 -7.23 -5.30 -7.72
C LEU A 121 -8.70 -5.70 -7.52
#